data_AF-A0A6N9A6P4-F1
#
_entry.id   AF-A0A6N9A6P4-F1
#
_cell.length_a   1.000
_cell.length_b   1.000
_cell.length_c   1.000
_cell.angle_alpha   90.00
_cell.angle_beta   90.00
_cell.angle_gamma   90.00
#
_symmetry.space_group_name_H-M   'P 1'
#
loop_
_entity.id
_entity.type
_entity.pdbx_description
1 polymer ?
#
loop_
_entity_poly.entity_id
_entity_poly.type
_entity_poly.pdbx_seq_one_letter_code
_entity_poly.pdbx_strand_id
1 'polypeptide(L)'
;MANLIAIAAVCFSGAAFPSAAPALTSAQDPAAPPTNLVFAPETPAPGSTVTVTYHPVDDLAGEPRLVLRGHFRIAGAIVWGRPPPNRQVATLMPGDGGSFTGSFRVPEAAAYAAFVVEDLAGERLDTNGGRQFELLVHGGDAASLSDVLIERARDHEDRDPAVAAESMQRAMALLPEAMAERHPGAAIVVRSSESIDLGGAAAARLMLPPEMQWTAAWFRWEEDGDSRVALEELEEHWPAAEGRGTGIAASGLMIAVRARDAAAVERWSSRTLAEGTNQDPWTVKLHVAGQIANFPGSHEHARELAHEALADFDAVDPVTYPGRPLGQTATEYEGALIRARNDALVQYGRLLVSFGFEDEVVRALEAATAESPDPGLFEQLGQLQLRRGDAGRAARSFAVVASDLATPPRRAGGLAQRLGYSGDSPEWRRLQDSVTTALLARTAASARRQSLPPLQVADLEGGQITLKQILDGQPAVIVFWNRSCGPCIGSIPEIVRLAGLLEPRGVRVVSIIGKETPDPGIEDWLMQHGVTYPVYYDLGGGAWDAFGVRAIPAEFVLDGDGELRFAATSLGEVPRQLEALGLLVR
;
A
#
# COMPACT_ATOMS: atom_id res chain seq x y z
N MET A 1 -15.07 -3.82 1.05
CA MET A 1 -16.14 -3.26 0.21
C MET A 1 -15.69 -2.07 -0.64
N ALA A 2 -14.71 -1.25 -0.22
CA ALA A 2 -14.20 -0.13 -1.03
C ALA A 2 -13.56 -0.55 -2.39
N ASN A 3 -12.89 -1.71 -2.48
CA ASN A 3 -12.30 -2.16 -3.76
C ASN A 3 -13.33 -2.59 -4.83
N LEU A 4 -14.58 -2.89 -4.45
CA LEU A 4 -15.66 -3.18 -5.41
C LEU A 4 -16.15 -1.93 -6.16
N ILE A 5 -15.88 -0.73 -5.62
CA ILE A 5 -16.29 0.54 -6.22
C ILE A 5 -15.32 0.96 -7.34
N ALA A 6 -14.06 0.49 -7.32
CA ALA A 6 -13.05 0.88 -8.31
C ALA A 6 -13.29 0.30 -9.71
N ILE A 7 -13.74 -0.96 -9.81
CA ILE A 7 -14.11 -1.57 -11.10
C ILE A 7 -15.35 -0.87 -11.70
N ALA A 8 -16.25 -0.36 -10.85
CA ALA A 8 -17.42 0.39 -11.30
C ALA A 8 -17.09 1.76 -11.90
N ALA A 9 -15.89 2.32 -11.73
CA ALA A 9 -15.57 3.65 -12.26
C ALA A 9 -15.02 3.63 -13.69
N VAL A 10 -14.29 2.58 -14.09
CA VAL A 10 -13.60 2.54 -15.41
C VAL A 10 -14.57 2.16 -16.56
N CYS A 11 -15.68 1.49 -16.26
CA CYS A 11 -16.70 1.15 -17.26
C CYS A 11 -17.62 2.33 -17.68
N PHE A 12 -17.49 3.52 -17.06
CA PHE A 12 -18.51 4.59 -17.15
C PHE A 12 -18.08 5.89 -17.85
N SER A 13 -16.93 5.93 -18.55
CA SER A 13 -16.70 7.03 -19.49
C SER A 13 -17.49 6.78 -20.78
N GLY A 14 -18.65 7.44 -20.91
CA GLY A 14 -19.66 7.23 -21.96
C GLY A 14 -19.23 7.54 -23.41
N ALA A 15 -18.32 6.74 -23.98
CA ALA A 15 -18.08 6.68 -25.41
C ALA A 15 -18.98 5.63 -26.05
N ALA A 16 -19.78 6.04 -27.05
CA ALA A 16 -20.69 5.16 -27.78
C ALA A 16 -19.96 3.97 -28.41
N PHE A 17 -20.48 2.76 -28.20
CA PHE A 17 -19.99 1.51 -28.78
C PHE A 17 -20.01 1.57 -30.33
N PRO A 18 -18.88 1.40 -31.03
CA PRO A 18 -18.91 1.15 -32.47
C PRO A 18 -19.38 -0.29 -32.74
N SER A 19 -20.41 -0.43 -33.58
CA SER A 19 -21.15 -1.68 -33.84
C SER A 19 -20.46 -2.66 -34.80
N ALA A 20 -19.13 -2.74 -34.82
CA ALA A 20 -18.42 -3.64 -35.72
C ALA A 20 -17.15 -4.20 -35.07
N ALA A 21 -17.19 -5.50 -34.74
CA ALA A 21 -16.02 -6.26 -34.34
C ALA A 21 -15.05 -6.37 -35.54
N PRO A 22 -13.78 -5.96 -35.43
CA PRO A 22 -12.79 -6.31 -36.43
C PRO A 22 -12.42 -7.79 -36.32
N ALA A 23 -12.06 -8.38 -37.46
CA ALA A 23 -11.74 -9.80 -37.57
C ALA A 23 -10.55 -10.19 -36.66
N LEU A 24 -10.78 -11.23 -35.85
CA LEU A 24 -9.82 -11.88 -34.97
C LEU A 24 -8.70 -12.54 -35.79
N THR A 25 -7.57 -11.86 -35.94
CA THR A 25 -6.32 -12.49 -36.39
C THR A 25 -5.13 -11.93 -35.60
N SER A 26 -4.36 -12.87 -35.04
CA SER A 26 -3.18 -12.74 -34.18
C SER A 26 -3.44 -12.50 -32.68
N ALA A 27 -2.89 -13.41 -31.87
CA ALA A 27 -2.81 -13.36 -30.42
C ALA A 27 -1.69 -12.43 -29.91
N GLN A 28 -1.34 -11.40 -30.69
CA GLN A 28 -0.36 -10.40 -30.29
C GLN A 28 -1.06 -9.17 -29.75
N ASP A 29 -0.63 -8.75 -28.56
CA ASP A 29 -0.80 -7.39 -28.08
C ASP A 29 -0.01 -6.47 -29.03
N PRO A 30 -0.65 -5.61 -29.86
CA PRO A 30 0.01 -4.93 -30.98
C PRO A 30 0.99 -3.82 -30.56
N ALA A 31 1.37 -3.73 -29.28
CA ALA A 31 2.28 -2.73 -28.75
C ALA A 31 3.21 -3.22 -27.62
N ALA A 32 3.44 -4.53 -27.46
CA ALA A 32 4.45 -5.00 -26.51
C ALA A 32 5.86 -4.69 -27.06
N PRO A 33 6.68 -3.82 -26.42
CA PRO A 33 8.06 -3.62 -26.83
C PRO A 33 8.82 -4.95 -26.72
N PRO A 34 9.91 -5.15 -27.50
CA PRO A 34 10.72 -6.35 -27.39
C PRO A 34 11.20 -6.50 -25.94
N THR A 35 10.73 -7.56 -25.28
CA THR A 35 11.16 -7.88 -23.92
C THR A 35 12.53 -8.52 -24.00
N ASN A 36 13.43 -8.09 -23.13
CA ASN A 36 14.73 -8.73 -22.95
C ASN A 36 14.62 -10.09 -22.24
N LEU A 37 13.42 -10.48 -21.78
CA LEU A 37 13.10 -11.80 -21.26
C LEU A 37 12.16 -12.55 -22.22
N VAL A 38 12.51 -13.78 -22.57
CA VAL A 38 11.79 -14.65 -23.51
C VAL A 38 11.42 -15.96 -22.82
N PHE A 39 10.16 -16.37 -22.96
CA PHE A 39 9.63 -17.64 -22.49
C PHE A 39 9.51 -18.63 -23.65
N ALA A 40 9.91 -19.88 -23.44
CA ALA A 40 9.75 -20.97 -24.39
C ALA A 40 9.12 -22.19 -23.71
N PRO A 41 7.88 -22.60 -24.09
CA PRO A 41 6.99 -21.92 -25.04
C PRO A 41 6.45 -20.57 -24.50
N GLU A 42 6.03 -19.67 -25.39
CA GLU A 42 5.47 -18.35 -25.03
C GLU A 42 4.10 -18.46 -24.36
N THR A 43 3.28 -19.45 -24.76
CA THR A 43 1.97 -19.74 -24.17
C THR A 43 1.94 -21.19 -23.68
N PRO A 44 2.52 -21.48 -22.51
CA PRO A 44 2.58 -22.83 -21.95
C PRO A 44 1.22 -23.33 -21.48
N ALA A 45 1.01 -24.64 -21.57
CA ALA A 45 -0.09 -25.31 -20.88
C ALA A 45 0.22 -25.45 -19.37
N PRO A 46 -0.81 -25.49 -18.49
CA PRO A 46 -0.59 -25.78 -17.07
C PRO A 46 0.18 -27.09 -16.86
N GLY A 47 1.05 -27.12 -15.85
CA GLY A 47 1.90 -28.30 -15.56
C GLY A 47 3.12 -28.48 -16.46
N SER A 48 3.24 -27.72 -17.56
CA SER A 48 4.37 -27.80 -18.50
C SER A 48 5.64 -27.12 -17.96
N THR A 49 6.78 -27.39 -18.60
CA THR A 49 8.07 -26.74 -18.28
C THR A 49 8.32 -25.59 -19.24
N VAL A 50 8.71 -24.44 -18.70
CA VAL A 50 9.08 -23.24 -19.45
C VAL A 50 10.57 -23.01 -19.31
N THR A 51 11.24 -22.80 -20.44
CA THR A 51 12.62 -22.30 -20.48
C THR A 51 12.58 -20.78 -20.59
N VAL A 52 13.43 -20.10 -19.84
CA VAL A 52 13.54 -18.65 -19.80
C VAL A 52 14.91 -18.26 -20.30
N THR A 53 14.96 -17.31 -21.24
CA THR A 53 16.20 -16.67 -21.69
C THR A 53 16.08 -15.17 -21.45
N TYR A 54 17.04 -14.62 -20.71
CA TYR A 54 17.06 -13.22 -20.31
C TYR A 54 18.34 -12.54 -20.81
N HIS A 55 18.19 -11.37 -21.43
CA HIS A 55 19.31 -10.51 -21.83
C HIS A 55 19.38 -9.35 -20.84
N PRO A 56 20.42 -9.30 -20.00
CA PRO A 56 20.48 -8.36 -18.88
C PRO A 56 20.56 -6.90 -19.35
N VAL A 57 19.82 -6.03 -18.66
CA VAL A 57 20.09 -4.59 -18.65
C VAL A 57 21.36 -4.29 -17.84
N ASP A 58 22.03 -3.17 -18.16
CA ASP A 58 23.34 -2.73 -17.67
C ASP A 58 23.78 -3.35 -16.32
N ASP A 59 23.12 -2.98 -15.23
CA ASP A 59 23.56 -3.31 -13.86
C ASP A 59 23.42 -4.80 -13.47
N LEU A 60 22.67 -5.60 -14.24
CA LEU A 60 22.50 -7.04 -14.01
C LEU A 60 23.46 -7.89 -14.84
N ALA A 61 24.13 -7.31 -15.84
CA ALA A 61 24.98 -8.07 -16.77
C ALA A 61 26.25 -8.65 -16.12
N GLY A 62 26.71 -8.06 -15.02
CA GLY A 62 27.89 -8.50 -14.27
C GLY A 62 27.64 -9.62 -13.26
N GLU A 63 26.39 -10.04 -13.07
CA GLU A 63 26.05 -10.98 -12.00
C GLU A 63 26.46 -12.43 -12.31
N PRO A 64 26.89 -13.21 -11.30
CA PRO A 64 27.28 -14.61 -11.51
C PRO A 64 26.07 -15.51 -11.79
N ARG A 65 24.88 -15.09 -11.37
CA ARG A 65 23.56 -15.71 -11.62
C ARG A 65 22.48 -14.72 -11.20
N LEU A 66 21.29 -14.89 -11.75
CA LEU A 66 20.13 -14.04 -11.46
C LEU A 66 18.97 -14.87 -10.91
N VAL A 67 17.99 -14.17 -10.33
CA VAL A 67 16.77 -14.74 -9.79
C VAL A 67 15.59 -14.29 -10.64
N LEU A 68 14.81 -15.25 -11.13
CA LEU A 68 13.49 -14.98 -11.67
C LEU A 68 12.50 -15.05 -10.51
N ARG A 69 12.03 -13.90 -10.03
CA ARG A 69 11.05 -13.81 -8.95
C ARG A 69 9.68 -13.48 -9.53
N GLY A 70 8.63 -14.15 -9.07
CA GLY A 70 7.29 -13.96 -9.60
C GLY A 70 6.22 -14.66 -8.79
N HIS A 71 4.98 -14.54 -9.25
CA HIS A 71 3.85 -15.24 -8.66
C HIS A 71 2.98 -15.85 -9.76
N PHE A 72 2.07 -16.74 -9.36
CA PHE A 72 1.10 -17.37 -10.24
C PHE A 72 -0.30 -17.12 -9.71
N ARG A 73 -1.24 -16.78 -10.60
CA ARG A 73 -2.66 -16.68 -10.31
C ARG A 73 -3.40 -17.89 -10.83
N ILE A 74 -4.44 -18.29 -10.11
CA ILE A 74 -5.21 -19.50 -10.37
C ILE A 74 -6.60 -19.10 -10.85
N ALA A 75 -7.05 -19.68 -11.96
CA ALA A 75 -8.39 -19.42 -12.50
C ALA A 75 -9.47 -19.79 -11.47
N GLY A 76 -10.43 -18.90 -11.24
CA GLY A 76 -11.59 -19.14 -10.40
C GLY A 76 -11.33 -19.12 -8.89
N ALA A 77 -10.09 -18.94 -8.44
CA ALA A 77 -9.76 -18.72 -7.04
C ALA A 77 -10.15 -17.28 -6.65
N ILE A 78 -11.39 -17.07 -6.22
CA ILE A 78 -11.80 -15.79 -5.61
C ILE A 78 -11.19 -15.73 -4.21
N VAL A 79 -9.92 -15.30 -4.12
CA VAL A 79 -9.27 -15.05 -2.83
C VAL A 79 -9.27 -13.54 -2.59
N TRP A 80 -10.28 -13.07 -1.85
CA TRP A 80 -10.41 -11.67 -1.49
C TRP A 80 -9.25 -11.25 -0.57
N GLY A 81 -8.60 -10.13 -0.91
CA GLY A 81 -7.58 -9.49 -0.06
C GLY A 81 -6.21 -10.18 -0.04
N ARG A 82 -6.07 -11.40 -0.56
CA ARG A 82 -4.80 -12.14 -0.51
C ARG A 82 -4.07 -12.09 -1.87
N PRO A 83 -3.10 -11.19 -2.05
CA PRO A 83 -2.28 -11.22 -3.25
C PRO A 83 -1.55 -12.57 -3.37
N PRO A 84 -1.25 -13.04 -4.59
CA PRO A 84 -0.52 -14.28 -4.81
C PRO A 84 0.92 -14.14 -4.30
N PRO A 85 1.45 -15.11 -3.53
CA PRO A 85 2.77 -15.00 -2.93
C PRO A 85 3.87 -14.92 -4.00
N ASN A 86 4.74 -13.92 -3.86
CA ASN A 86 5.93 -13.81 -4.68
C ASN A 86 6.95 -14.84 -4.24
N ARG A 87 7.64 -15.46 -5.19
CA ARG A 87 8.64 -16.50 -4.90
C ARG A 87 9.73 -16.50 -5.95
N GLN A 88 10.90 -17.02 -5.59
CA GLN A 88 11.89 -17.43 -6.57
C GLN A 88 11.32 -18.59 -7.40
N VAL A 89 11.11 -18.34 -8.68
CA VAL A 89 10.56 -19.29 -9.65
C VAL A 89 11.67 -20.06 -10.34
N ALA A 90 12.78 -19.39 -10.65
CA ALA A 90 13.97 -20.01 -11.23
C ALA A 90 15.25 -19.26 -10.83
N THR A 91 16.37 -19.97 -10.87
CA THR A 91 17.71 -19.36 -10.91
C THR A 91 18.15 -19.33 -12.36
N LEU A 92 18.56 -18.16 -12.85
CA LEU A 92 19.08 -18.00 -14.21
C LEU A 92 20.60 -18.03 -14.18
N MET A 93 21.20 -18.94 -14.95
CA MET A 93 22.65 -19.13 -15.07
C MET A 93 23.17 -18.45 -16.32
N PRO A 94 24.41 -17.91 -16.33
CA PRO A 94 25.01 -17.36 -17.53
C PRO A 94 24.98 -18.35 -18.70
N GLY A 95 24.51 -17.89 -19.85
CA GLY A 95 24.44 -18.62 -21.10
C GLY A 95 25.29 -17.95 -22.20
N ASP A 96 25.04 -18.35 -23.45
CA ASP A 96 25.77 -17.82 -24.60
C ASP A 96 25.39 -16.35 -24.88
N GLY A 97 26.33 -15.60 -25.45
CA GLY A 97 26.11 -14.22 -25.89
C GLY A 97 25.78 -13.21 -24.78
N GLY A 98 26.12 -13.52 -23.52
CA GLY A 98 25.83 -12.65 -22.37
C GLY A 98 24.39 -12.76 -21.85
N SER A 99 23.64 -13.75 -22.32
CA SER A 99 22.30 -14.07 -21.81
C SER A 99 22.38 -14.85 -20.48
N PHE A 100 21.25 -14.95 -19.80
CA PHE A 100 21.03 -15.83 -18.66
C PHE A 100 19.87 -16.78 -18.97
N THR A 101 20.02 -18.05 -18.61
CA THR A 101 19.05 -19.10 -18.92
C THR A 101 18.64 -19.89 -17.69
N GLY A 102 17.38 -20.28 -17.63
CA GLY A 102 16.83 -21.10 -16.57
C GLY A 102 15.54 -21.77 -16.99
N SER A 103 14.95 -22.57 -16.10
CA SER A 103 13.66 -23.20 -16.36
C SER A 103 12.85 -23.38 -15.09
N PHE A 104 11.52 -23.46 -15.25
CA PHE A 104 10.60 -23.74 -14.17
C PHE A 104 9.40 -24.54 -14.66
N ARG A 105 8.69 -25.19 -13.73
CA ARG A 105 7.44 -25.89 -14.02
C ARG A 105 6.25 -25.00 -13.66
N VAL A 106 5.35 -24.81 -14.62
CA VAL A 106 4.11 -24.05 -14.42
C VAL A 106 3.18 -24.85 -13.49
N PRO A 107 2.62 -24.24 -12.43
CA PRO A 107 1.63 -24.92 -11.58
C PRO A 107 0.43 -25.44 -12.38
N GLU A 108 -0.15 -26.57 -11.98
CA GLU A 108 -1.25 -27.23 -12.72
C GLU A 108 -2.53 -26.37 -12.80
N ALA A 109 -2.71 -25.44 -11.87
CA ALA A 109 -3.88 -24.56 -11.81
C ALA A 109 -3.55 -23.11 -12.23
N ALA A 110 -2.33 -22.82 -12.69
CA ALA A 110 -1.95 -21.46 -13.08
C ALA A 110 -2.67 -21.05 -14.37
N ALA A 111 -3.19 -19.82 -14.37
CA ALA A 111 -3.78 -19.17 -15.55
C ALA A 111 -2.94 -17.97 -16.00
N TYR A 112 -2.28 -17.30 -15.07
CA TYR A 112 -1.49 -16.10 -15.33
C TYR A 112 -0.30 -16.05 -14.37
N ALA A 113 0.81 -15.45 -14.81
CA ALA A 113 1.97 -15.18 -13.96
C ALA A 113 2.64 -13.86 -14.32
N ALA A 114 3.20 -13.21 -13.31
CA ALA A 114 4.01 -12.00 -13.45
C ALA A 114 5.38 -12.20 -12.80
N PHE A 115 6.42 -11.64 -13.41
CA PHE A 115 7.82 -11.81 -13.00
C PHE A 115 8.63 -10.53 -13.07
N VAL A 116 9.74 -10.53 -12.31
CA VAL A 116 10.88 -9.62 -12.43
C VAL A 116 12.16 -10.43 -12.41
N VAL A 117 13.25 -9.85 -12.90
CA VAL A 117 14.59 -10.42 -12.75
C VAL A 117 15.37 -9.59 -11.76
N GLU A 118 15.99 -10.22 -10.77
CA GLU A 118 16.78 -9.54 -9.75
C GLU A 118 18.12 -10.22 -9.51
N ASP A 119 19.04 -9.50 -8.89
CA ASP A 119 20.27 -10.10 -8.36
C ASP A 119 19.99 -10.95 -7.11
N LEU A 120 21.00 -11.70 -6.65
CA LEU A 120 20.84 -12.60 -5.51
C LEU A 120 20.51 -11.89 -4.19
N ALA A 121 20.88 -10.63 -4.07
CA ALA A 121 20.61 -9.81 -2.89
C ALA A 121 19.25 -9.09 -2.98
N GLY A 122 18.59 -9.10 -4.14
CA GLY A 122 17.37 -8.32 -4.38
C GLY A 122 17.62 -6.81 -4.38
N GLU A 123 18.86 -6.36 -4.55
CA GLU A 123 19.28 -4.96 -4.52
C GLU A 123 19.14 -4.29 -5.90
N ARG A 124 19.23 -5.10 -6.96
CA ARG A 124 19.02 -4.66 -8.34
C ARG A 124 17.90 -5.48 -8.96
N LEU A 125 17.00 -4.80 -9.67
CA LEU A 125 15.85 -5.42 -10.32
C LEU A 125 15.60 -4.84 -11.70
N ASP A 126 15.20 -5.70 -12.64
CA ASP A 126 14.58 -5.34 -13.90
C ASP A 126 13.09 -5.66 -13.84
N THR A 127 12.28 -4.60 -13.91
CA THR A 127 10.81 -4.66 -13.93
C THR A 127 10.21 -4.53 -15.31
N ASN A 128 10.99 -4.59 -16.39
CA ASN A 128 10.50 -4.31 -17.74
C ASN A 128 9.88 -2.90 -17.82
N GLY A 129 10.57 -1.90 -17.27
CA GLY A 129 10.07 -0.52 -17.18
C GLY A 129 8.78 -0.38 -16.37
N GLY A 130 8.67 -1.08 -15.22
CA GLY A 130 7.48 -1.06 -14.34
C GLY A 130 6.35 -2.00 -14.75
N ARG A 131 6.38 -2.55 -15.98
CA ARG A 131 5.31 -3.39 -16.55
C ARG A 131 5.32 -4.83 -16.08
N GLN A 132 6.41 -5.31 -15.49
CA GLN A 132 6.68 -6.71 -15.18
C GLN A 132 6.70 -7.57 -16.45
N PHE A 133 7.28 -8.77 -16.34
CA PHE A 133 7.21 -9.77 -17.41
C PHE A 133 5.98 -10.65 -17.18
N GLU A 134 5.09 -10.76 -18.15
CA GLU A 134 3.85 -11.51 -18.04
C GLU A 134 3.95 -12.86 -18.76
N LEU A 135 3.26 -13.88 -18.24
CA LEU A 135 3.10 -15.18 -18.90
C LEU A 135 1.63 -15.61 -18.85
N LEU A 136 1.04 -15.78 -20.03
CA LEU A 136 -0.33 -16.28 -20.18
C LEU A 136 -0.29 -17.81 -20.25
N VAL A 137 -1.02 -18.48 -19.34
CA VAL A 137 -1.02 -19.94 -19.22
C VAL A 137 -2.37 -20.49 -19.69
N HIS A 138 -2.44 -21.04 -20.90
CA HIS A 138 -3.69 -21.55 -21.45
C HIS A 138 -3.50 -22.72 -22.41
N GLY A 139 -4.53 -23.56 -22.52
CA GLY A 139 -4.58 -24.72 -23.43
C GLY A 139 -4.91 -24.37 -24.89
N GLY A 140 -5.10 -23.08 -25.20
CA GLY A 140 -5.43 -22.58 -26.54
C GLY A 140 -6.92 -22.36 -26.83
N ASP A 141 -7.83 -22.74 -25.92
CA ASP A 141 -9.27 -22.53 -26.08
C ASP A 141 -9.76 -21.17 -25.55
N ALA A 142 -10.90 -20.70 -26.07
CA ALA A 142 -11.46 -19.39 -25.72
C ALA A 142 -11.91 -19.28 -24.26
N ALA A 143 -12.31 -20.38 -23.62
CA ALA A 143 -12.74 -20.36 -22.24
C ALA A 143 -11.54 -20.21 -21.30
N SER A 144 -10.48 -21.00 -21.52
CA SER A 144 -9.22 -20.85 -20.80
C SER A 144 -8.62 -19.46 -21.00
N LEU A 145 -8.68 -18.89 -22.22
CA LEU A 145 -8.20 -17.53 -22.47
C LEU A 145 -9.03 -16.46 -21.74
N SER A 146 -10.35 -16.62 -21.65
CA SER A 146 -11.19 -15.72 -20.85
C SER A 146 -10.80 -15.73 -19.38
N ASP A 147 -10.55 -16.91 -18.80
CA ASP A 147 -10.13 -17.04 -17.40
C ASP A 147 -8.75 -16.40 -17.16
N VAL A 148 -7.82 -16.58 -18.09
CA VAL A 148 -6.48 -15.93 -18.05
C VAL A 148 -6.59 -14.41 -18.04
N LEU A 149 -7.43 -13.85 -18.91
CA LEU A 149 -7.60 -12.40 -19.02
C LEU A 149 -8.26 -11.80 -17.78
N ILE A 150 -9.16 -12.53 -17.12
CA ILE A 150 -9.73 -12.13 -15.82
C ILE A 150 -8.64 -12.10 -14.74
N GLU A 151 -7.77 -13.12 -14.70
CA GLU A 151 -6.66 -13.13 -13.73
C GLU A 151 -5.62 -12.06 -14.02
N ARG A 152 -5.31 -11.79 -15.29
CA ARG A 152 -4.50 -10.64 -15.69
C ARG A 152 -5.14 -9.33 -15.22
N ALA A 153 -6.45 -9.16 -15.42
CA ALA A 153 -7.14 -7.96 -14.97
C ALA A 153 -7.03 -7.75 -13.44
N ARG A 154 -7.22 -8.82 -12.67
CA ARG A 154 -7.07 -8.81 -11.20
C ARG A 154 -5.66 -8.50 -10.74
N ASP A 155 -4.64 -8.89 -11.51
CA ASP A 155 -3.25 -8.58 -11.16
C ASP A 155 -2.88 -7.12 -11.40
N HIS A 156 -3.50 -6.53 -12.43
CA HIS A 156 -3.29 -5.14 -12.80
C HIS A 156 -4.22 -4.17 -12.08
N GLU A 157 -5.26 -4.63 -11.39
CA GLU A 157 -6.30 -3.78 -10.77
C GLU A 157 -5.71 -2.61 -9.95
N ASP A 158 -4.73 -2.89 -9.10
CA ASP A 158 -4.09 -1.87 -8.28
C ASP A 158 -2.95 -1.13 -9.02
N ARG A 159 -2.32 -1.79 -10.00
CA ARG A 159 -1.09 -1.35 -10.67
C ARG A 159 -1.33 -0.54 -11.95
N ASP A 160 -2.13 -1.08 -12.86
CA ASP A 160 -2.43 -0.51 -14.17
C ASP A 160 -3.91 -0.76 -14.52
N PRO A 161 -4.83 0.15 -14.11
CA PRO A 161 -6.25 -0.04 -14.37
C PRO A 161 -6.62 -0.05 -15.85
N ALA A 162 -5.79 0.52 -16.72
CA ALA A 162 -6.05 0.54 -18.16
C ALA A 162 -5.86 -0.88 -18.72
N VAL A 163 -4.75 -1.55 -18.38
CA VAL A 163 -4.52 -2.96 -18.73
C VAL A 163 -5.57 -3.86 -18.08
N ALA A 164 -5.97 -3.55 -16.84
CA ALA A 164 -7.03 -4.29 -16.16
C ALA A 164 -8.37 -4.21 -16.90
N ALA A 165 -8.77 -3.00 -17.30
CA ALA A 165 -9.99 -2.76 -18.04
C ALA A 165 -9.97 -3.39 -19.43
N GLU A 166 -8.87 -3.26 -20.18
CA GLU A 166 -8.72 -3.88 -21.50
C GLU A 166 -8.82 -5.41 -21.40
N SER A 167 -8.12 -6.00 -20.43
CA SER A 167 -8.13 -7.46 -20.20
C SER A 167 -9.53 -7.94 -19.85
N MET A 168 -10.26 -7.21 -18.99
CA MET A 168 -11.65 -7.52 -18.64
C MET A 168 -12.59 -7.40 -19.85
N GLN A 169 -12.48 -6.33 -20.64
CA GLN A 169 -13.28 -6.14 -21.86
C GLN A 169 -13.08 -7.29 -22.85
N ARG A 170 -11.82 -7.70 -23.04
CA ARG A 170 -11.48 -8.80 -23.94
C ARG A 170 -11.97 -10.15 -23.42
N ALA A 171 -11.92 -10.39 -22.11
CA ALA A 171 -12.52 -11.56 -21.48
C ALA A 171 -14.05 -11.61 -21.73
N MET A 172 -14.74 -10.48 -21.52
CA MET A 172 -16.18 -10.36 -21.77
C MET A 172 -16.57 -10.62 -23.22
N ALA A 173 -15.75 -10.18 -24.17
CA ALA A 173 -15.99 -10.43 -25.59
C ALA A 173 -15.88 -11.92 -25.97
N LEU A 174 -15.09 -12.71 -25.23
CA LEU A 174 -14.91 -14.15 -25.51
C LEU A 174 -16.07 -15.01 -25.02
N LEU A 175 -16.68 -14.68 -23.87
CA LEU A 175 -17.74 -15.49 -23.24
C LEU A 175 -18.87 -14.63 -22.61
N PRO A 176 -19.63 -13.86 -23.40
CA PRO A 176 -20.63 -12.92 -22.86
C PRO A 176 -21.77 -13.60 -22.09
N GLU A 177 -22.20 -14.79 -22.50
CA GLU A 177 -23.31 -15.52 -21.85
C GLU A 177 -22.87 -16.38 -20.64
N ALA A 178 -21.62 -16.88 -20.64
CA ALA A 178 -21.11 -17.76 -19.59
C ALA A 178 -20.47 -17.00 -18.41
N MET A 179 -20.27 -15.68 -18.51
CA MET A 179 -19.67 -14.86 -17.46
C MET A 179 -20.50 -14.86 -16.17
N ALA A 180 -21.83 -14.84 -16.29
CA ALA A 180 -22.74 -14.83 -15.14
C ALA A 180 -22.76 -16.15 -14.36
N GLU A 181 -22.55 -17.28 -15.04
CA GLU A 181 -22.52 -18.61 -14.42
C GLU A 181 -21.13 -18.98 -13.88
N ARG A 182 -20.04 -18.56 -14.55
CA ARG A 182 -18.67 -18.92 -14.17
C ARG A 182 -18.01 -17.91 -13.24
N HIS A 183 -18.40 -16.63 -13.31
CA HIS A 183 -17.78 -15.53 -12.56
C HIS A 183 -18.85 -14.63 -11.90
N PRO A 184 -19.62 -15.14 -10.94
CA PRO A 184 -20.74 -14.41 -10.33
C PRO A 184 -20.34 -13.06 -9.70
N GLY A 185 -19.10 -12.92 -9.20
CA GLY A 185 -18.56 -11.65 -8.70
C GLY A 185 -18.35 -10.57 -9.77
N ALA A 186 -18.04 -10.96 -11.02
CA ALA A 186 -17.92 -10.03 -12.14
C ALA A 186 -19.30 -9.61 -12.70
N ALA A 187 -20.30 -10.50 -12.63
CA ALA A 187 -21.66 -10.25 -13.09
C ALA A 187 -22.41 -9.21 -12.26
N ILE A 188 -22.07 -9.05 -10.98
CA ILE A 188 -22.62 -8.03 -10.08
C ILE A 188 -22.23 -6.61 -10.53
N VAL A 189 -21.00 -6.44 -11.05
CA VAL A 189 -20.52 -5.15 -11.58
C VAL A 189 -21.32 -4.75 -12.83
N VAL A 190 -21.71 -5.71 -13.66
CA VAL A 190 -22.51 -5.45 -14.88
C VAL A 190 -23.96 -5.08 -14.52
N ARG A 191 -24.60 -5.77 -13.57
CA ARG A 191 -26.02 -5.51 -13.22
C ARG A 191 -26.27 -4.29 -12.34
N SER A 192 -25.31 -3.89 -11.51
CA SER A 192 -25.44 -2.68 -10.66
C SER A 192 -25.37 -1.37 -11.45
N SER A 193 -24.90 -1.42 -12.70
CA SER A 193 -24.82 -0.26 -13.60
C SER A 193 -26.18 0.28 -14.07
N GLU A 194 -27.24 -0.51 -13.98
CA GLU A 194 -28.57 -0.13 -14.47
C GLU A 194 -29.48 0.48 -13.38
N SER A 195 -29.07 0.51 -12.11
CA SER A 195 -29.91 1.06 -11.02
C SER A 195 -29.09 1.57 -9.83
N ILE A 196 -28.68 2.84 -9.88
CA ILE A 196 -28.09 3.53 -8.73
C ILE A 196 -29.14 4.46 -8.13
N ASP A 197 -29.99 3.89 -7.27
CA ASP A 197 -30.54 4.56 -6.08
C ASP A 197 -31.18 3.49 -5.17
N LEU A 198 -30.38 2.82 -4.34
CA LEU A 198 -30.88 1.75 -3.47
C LEU A 198 -30.35 1.92 -2.04
N GLY A 199 -31.23 2.38 -1.15
CA GLY A 199 -31.03 2.31 0.30
C GLY A 199 -31.00 0.85 0.80
N GLY A 200 -30.56 0.65 2.06
CA GLY A 200 -30.25 -0.66 2.69
C GLY A 200 -31.25 -1.79 2.42
N ALA A 201 -32.54 -1.50 2.50
CA ALA A 201 -33.61 -2.47 2.24
C ALA A 201 -33.68 -3.03 0.80
N ALA A 202 -33.08 -2.35 -0.19
CA ALA A 202 -33.06 -2.80 -1.58
C ALA A 202 -31.81 -3.63 -1.93
N ALA A 203 -30.69 -3.43 -1.21
CA ALA A 203 -29.50 -4.29 -1.34
C ALA A 203 -29.81 -5.74 -0.90
N ALA A 204 -30.64 -5.92 0.13
CA ALA A 204 -31.12 -7.23 0.58
C ALA A 204 -32.03 -7.96 -0.44
N ARG A 205 -32.52 -7.27 -1.48
CA ARG A 205 -33.32 -7.83 -2.58
C ARG A 205 -32.53 -8.14 -3.84
N LEU A 206 -31.24 -7.81 -3.89
CA LEU A 206 -30.36 -8.34 -4.93
C LEU A 206 -30.36 -9.86 -4.79
N MET A 207 -30.56 -10.58 -5.90
CA MET A 207 -30.27 -12.02 -5.99
C MET A 207 -28.76 -12.21 -5.86
N LEU A 208 -28.25 -11.97 -4.64
CA LEU A 208 -26.87 -12.24 -4.31
C LEU A 208 -26.66 -13.73 -4.50
N PRO A 209 -25.59 -14.13 -5.20
CA PRO A 209 -25.31 -15.53 -5.39
C PRO A 209 -25.11 -16.20 -4.02
N PRO A 210 -25.41 -17.52 -3.88
CA PRO A 210 -25.46 -18.22 -2.59
C PRO A 210 -24.28 -17.94 -1.65
N GLU A 211 -23.08 -17.80 -2.22
CA GLU A 211 -21.82 -17.51 -1.53
C GLU A 211 -21.71 -16.10 -0.90
N MET A 212 -22.60 -15.16 -1.24
CA MET A 212 -22.65 -13.80 -0.69
C MET A 212 -23.88 -13.55 0.20
N GLN A 213 -24.72 -14.57 0.42
CA GLN A 213 -25.94 -14.44 1.22
C GLN A 213 -25.66 -14.01 2.68
N TRP A 214 -24.46 -14.29 3.20
CA TRP A 214 -24.00 -13.83 4.52
C TRP A 214 -23.97 -12.30 4.65
N THR A 215 -23.79 -11.55 3.56
CA THR A 215 -23.79 -10.07 3.59
C THR A 215 -25.16 -9.50 3.95
N ALA A 216 -26.22 -10.27 3.73
CA ALA A 216 -27.56 -9.86 4.16
C ALA A 216 -27.68 -9.85 5.70
N ALA A 217 -26.93 -10.70 6.41
CA ALA A 217 -26.87 -10.68 7.87
C ALA A 217 -26.27 -9.38 8.40
N TRP A 218 -25.25 -8.84 7.70
CA TRP A 218 -24.64 -7.55 8.02
C TRP A 218 -25.63 -6.39 7.88
N PHE A 219 -26.28 -6.28 6.71
CA PHE A 219 -27.22 -5.18 6.46
C PHE A 219 -28.42 -5.23 7.40
N ARG A 220 -28.96 -6.43 7.68
CA ARG A 220 -30.02 -6.60 8.67
C ARG A 220 -29.57 -6.16 10.06
N TRP A 221 -28.35 -6.48 10.46
CA TRP A 221 -27.82 -6.01 11.74
C TRP A 221 -27.68 -4.49 11.81
N GLU A 222 -27.21 -3.84 10.75
CA GLU A 222 -27.14 -2.37 10.70
C GLU A 222 -28.54 -1.72 10.80
N GLU A 223 -29.58 -2.37 10.25
CA GLU A 223 -30.95 -1.89 10.32
C GLU A 223 -31.63 -2.18 11.67
N ASP A 224 -31.55 -3.43 12.15
CA ASP A 224 -32.35 -3.94 13.26
C ASP A 224 -31.58 -3.95 14.61
N GLY A 225 -30.25 -3.92 14.58
CA GLY A 225 -29.37 -3.94 15.76
C GLY A 225 -29.28 -5.28 16.49
N ASP A 226 -29.99 -6.33 16.06
CA ASP A 226 -29.97 -7.64 16.71
C ASP A 226 -28.68 -8.42 16.39
N SER A 227 -27.70 -8.26 17.28
CA SER A 227 -26.39 -8.87 17.13
C SER A 227 -26.41 -10.39 17.30
N ARG A 228 -27.41 -10.95 18.02
CA ARG A 228 -27.50 -12.40 18.25
C ARG A 228 -27.92 -13.11 16.97
N VAL A 229 -28.99 -12.63 16.34
CA VAL A 229 -29.49 -13.20 15.07
C VAL A 229 -28.42 -13.10 13.99
N ALA A 230 -27.74 -11.96 13.87
CA ALA A 230 -26.70 -11.78 12.88
C ALA A 230 -25.51 -12.73 13.09
N LEU A 231 -25.08 -12.94 14.34
CA LEU A 231 -24.01 -13.90 14.65
C LEU A 231 -24.43 -15.35 14.39
N GLU A 232 -25.69 -15.72 14.67
CA GLU A 232 -26.25 -17.04 14.35
C GLU A 232 -26.27 -17.29 12.84
N GLU A 233 -26.73 -16.32 12.05
CA GLU A 233 -26.75 -16.40 10.59
C GLU A 233 -25.32 -16.52 10.02
N LEU A 234 -24.35 -15.75 10.52
CA LEU A 234 -22.96 -15.88 10.10
C LEU A 234 -22.37 -17.25 10.46
N GLU A 235 -22.78 -17.84 11.59
CA GLU A 235 -22.39 -19.17 12.02
C GLU A 235 -22.91 -20.25 11.07
N GLU A 236 -24.14 -20.13 10.57
CA GLU A 236 -24.70 -21.04 9.57
C GLU A 236 -23.94 -21.03 8.24
N HIS A 237 -23.41 -19.86 7.85
CA HIS A 237 -22.69 -19.68 6.59
C HIS A 237 -21.20 -20.06 6.70
N TRP A 238 -20.65 -20.12 7.91
CA TRP A 238 -19.23 -20.41 8.13
C TRP A 238 -18.74 -21.76 7.57
N PRO A 239 -19.44 -22.91 7.77
CA PRO A 239 -18.98 -24.21 7.26
C PRO A 239 -18.87 -24.30 5.74
N ALA A 240 -19.61 -23.47 5.00
CA ALA A 240 -19.61 -23.44 3.54
C ALA A 240 -18.56 -22.47 2.94
N ALA A 241 -17.76 -21.82 3.78
CA ALA A 241 -16.94 -20.68 3.41
C ALA A 241 -15.57 -21.04 2.77
N GLU A 242 -15.45 -22.13 2.01
CA GLU A 242 -14.21 -22.63 1.35
C GLU A 242 -13.27 -21.51 0.80
N GLY A 243 -12.32 -21.03 1.60
CA GLY A 243 -11.40 -19.92 1.23
C GLY A 243 -12.04 -18.52 1.13
N ARG A 244 -13.30 -18.38 1.56
CA ARG A 244 -14.15 -17.19 1.53
C ARG A 244 -14.59 -16.74 2.93
N GLY A 245 -14.06 -17.38 3.99
CA GLY A 245 -14.42 -17.14 5.38
C GLY A 245 -13.96 -15.79 5.90
N THR A 246 -12.98 -15.16 5.26
CA THR A 246 -12.47 -13.81 5.59
C THR A 246 -13.59 -12.78 5.86
N GLY A 247 -14.56 -12.65 4.95
CA GLY A 247 -15.63 -11.65 5.08
C GLY A 247 -16.60 -11.96 6.22
N ILE A 248 -16.93 -13.24 6.38
CA ILE A 248 -17.79 -13.76 7.45
C ILE A 248 -17.09 -13.57 8.81
N ALA A 249 -15.80 -13.91 8.90
CA ALA A 249 -15.02 -13.81 10.11
C ALA A 249 -14.83 -12.37 10.59
N ALA A 250 -14.45 -11.46 9.67
CA ALA A 250 -14.30 -10.05 9.99
C ALA A 250 -15.62 -9.41 10.42
N SER A 251 -16.73 -9.77 9.76
CA SER A 251 -18.07 -9.30 10.12
C SER A 251 -18.50 -9.81 11.49
N GLY A 252 -18.30 -11.11 11.74
CA GLY A 252 -18.60 -11.74 13.02
C GLY A 252 -17.81 -11.14 14.17
N LEU A 253 -16.52 -10.86 13.97
CA LEU A 253 -15.67 -10.20 14.97
C LEU A 253 -16.18 -8.79 15.28
N MET A 254 -16.51 -8.00 14.26
CA MET A 254 -17.00 -6.63 14.49
C MET A 254 -18.35 -6.60 15.21
N ILE A 255 -19.28 -7.47 14.82
CA ILE A 255 -20.58 -7.60 15.48
C ILE A 255 -20.37 -8.04 16.94
N ALA A 256 -19.52 -9.03 17.19
CA ALA A 256 -19.21 -9.52 18.53
C ALA A 256 -18.60 -8.44 19.44
N VAL A 257 -17.66 -7.64 18.93
CA VAL A 257 -17.06 -6.51 19.67
C VAL A 257 -18.12 -5.47 20.02
N ARG A 258 -18.99 -5.08 19.06
CA ARG A 258 -20.07 -4.11 19.32
C ARG A 258 -21.12 -4.64 20.29
N ALA A 259 -21.44 -5.93 20.20
CA ALA A 259 -22.35 -6.63 21.10
C ALA A 259 -21.78 -6.85 22.51
N ARG A 260 -20.46 -6.66 22.69
CA ARG A 260 -19.72 -6.93 23.93
C ARG A 260 -19.83 -8.40 24.37
N ASP A 261 -19.87 -9.32 23.41
CA ASP A 261 -19.92 -10.77 23.66
C ASP A 261 -18.50 -11.37 23.64
N ALA A 262 -17.94 -11.65 24.82
CA ALA A 262 -16.59 -12.18 24.98
C ALA A 262 -16.35 -13.51 24.24
N ALA A 263 -17.32 -14.43 24.30
CA ALA A 263 -17.18 -15.75 23.72
C ALA A 263 -17.26 -15.69 22.19
N ALA A 264 -18.10 -14.79 21.66
CA ALA A 264 -18.14 -14.52 20.23
C ALA A 264 -16.85 -13.81 19.76
N VAL A 265 -16.30 -12.87 20.54
CA VAL A 265 -15.05 -12.18 20.21
C VAL A 265 -13.89 -13.18 20.07
N GLU A 266 -13.71 -14.08 21.03
CA GLU A 266 -12.66 -15.11 20.99
C GLU A 266 -12.80 -16.04 19.77
N ARG A 267 -14.04 -16.48 19.50
CA ARG A 267 -14.33 -17.38 18.36
C ARG A 267 -14.05 -16.70 17.03
N TRP A 268 -14.57 -15.50 16.83
CA TRP A 268 -14.48 -14.80 15.54
C TRP A 268 -13.11 -14.16 15.30
N SER A 269 -12.37 -13.78 16.35
CA SER A 269 -10.95 -13.39 16.24
C SER A 269 -10.09 -14.55 15.76
N SER A 270 -10.25 -15.74 16.36
CA SER A 270 -9.54 -16.96 15.94
C SER A 270 -9.82 -17.30 14.47
N ARG A 271 -11.08 -17.18 14.02
CA ARG A 271 -11.45 -17.38 12.61
C ARG A 271 -10.83 -16.34 11.69
N THR A 272 -10.78 -15.08 12.12
CA THR A 272 -10.17 -13.99 11.34
C THR A 272 -8.67 -14.22 11.16
N LEU A 273 -7.99 -14.67 12.22
CA LEU A 273 -6.57 -15.03 12.19
C LEU A 273 -6.30 -16.24 11.29
N ALA A 274 -7.19 -17.26 11.32
CA ALA A 274 -7.05 -18.47 10.51
C ALA A 274 -7.28 -18.21 9.01
N GLU A 275 -8.19 -17.31 8.65
CA GLU A 275 -8.50 -16.99 7.26
C GLU A 275 -7.44 -16.11 6.58
N GLY A 276 -6.62 -15.40 7.37
CA GLY A 276 -5.37 -14.79 6.89
C GLY A 276 -5.57 -13.90 5.67
N THR A 277 -6.18 -12.74 5.86
CA THR A 277 -6.65 -11.89 4.75
C THR A 277 -5.53 -11.24 3.95
N ASN A 278 -4.27 -11.27 4.41
CA ASN A 278 -3.13 -10.61 3.81
C ASN A 278 -1.90 -11.54 3.73
N GLN A 279 -0.96 -11.23 2.84
CA GLN A 279 0.36 -11.89 2.81
C GLN A 279 1.15 -11.67 4.11
N ASP A 280 0.88 -10.54 4.77
CA ASP A 280 1.56 -10.05 5.95
C ASP A 280 0.88 -10.51 7.24
N PRO A 281 1.47 -11.45 8.00
CA PRO A 281 0.86 -12.01 9.21
C PRO A 281 0.58 -10.97 10.30
N TRP A 282 1.45 -9.95 10.43
CA TRP A 282 1.30 -8.89 11.41
C TRP A 282 0.05 -8.03 11.17
N THR A 283 -0.36 -7.83 9.92
CA THR A 283 -1.47 -6.92 9.61
C THR A 283 -2.79 -7.43 10.19
N VAL A 284 -3.06 -8.73 10.06
CA VAL A 284 -4.28 -9.33 10.61
C VAL A 284 -4.22 -9.35 12.14
N LYS A 285 -3.07 -9.70 12.72
CA LYS A 285 -2.88 -9.72 14.18
C LYS A 285 -3.08 -8.33 14.81
N LEU A 286 -2.48 -7.28 14.25
CA LEU A 286 -2.64 -5.91 14.73
C LEU A 286 -4.06 -5.39 14.54
N HIS A 287 -4.71 -5.73 13.43
CA HIS A 287 -6.10 -5.38 13.18
C HIS A 287 -7.02 -5.99 14.24
N VAL A 288 -6.91 -7.30 14.47
CA VAL A 288 -7.69 -8.03 15.48
C VAL A 288 -7.37 -7.48 16.88
N ALA A 289 -6.08 -7.31 17.21
CA ALA A 289 -5.64 -6.72 18.48
C ALA A 289 -6.29 -5.36 18.72
N GLY A 290 -6.26 -4.45 17.75
CA GLY A 290 -6.87 -3.12 17.86
C GLY A 290 -8.40 -3.15 18.06
N GLN A 291 -9.09 -4.08 17.40
CA GLN A 291 -10.54 -4.24 17.56
C GLN A 291 -10.92 -4.75 18.96
N ILE A 292 -10.23 -5.78 19.44
CA ILE A 292 -10.55 -6.41 20.73
C ILE A 292 -9.96 -5.65 21.92
N ALA A 293 -8.97 -4.78 21.70
CA ALA A 293 -8.34 -4.01 22.76
C ALA A 293 -9.33 -3.14 23.54
N ASN A 294 -10.36 -2.57 22.90
CA ASN A 294 -11.37 -1.77 23.59
C ASN A 294 -12.35 -2.60 24.44
N PHE A 295 -12.18 -3.93 24.51
CA PHE A 295 -13.01 -4.83 25.29
C PHE A 295 -12.30 -5.25 26.59
N PRO A 296 -12.82 -4.90 27.79
CA PRO A 296 -12.16 -5.14 29.08
C PRO A 296 -11.69 -6.58 29.35
N GLY A 297 -12.33 -7.58 28.75
CA GLY A 297 -11.98 -9.00 28.91
C GLY A 297 -10.94 -9.52 27.92
N SER A 298 -10.49 -8.71 26.97
CA SER A 298 -9.61 -9.15 25.86
C SER A 298 -8.26 -8.44 25.83
N HIS A 299 -7.91 -7.66 26.87
CA HIS A 299 -6.65 -6.90 26.88
C HIS A 299 -5.41 -7.80 26.80
N GLU A 300 -5.38 -8.93 27.50
CA GLU A 300 -4.26 -9.87 27.46
C GLU A 300 -4.14 -10.53 26.07
N HIS A 301 -5.27 -10.92 25.49
CA HIS A 301 -5.28 -11.48 24.14
C HIS A 301 -4.85 -10.45 23.08
N ALA A 302 -5.32 -9.20 23.18
CA ALA A 302 -4.85 -8.10 22.33
C ALA A 302 -3.35 -7.88 22.45
N ARG A 303 -2.83 -7.99 23.69
CA ARG A 303 -1.41 -7.84 24.01
C ARG A 303 -0.57 -8.93 23.36
N GLU A 304 -1.01 -10.18 23.45
CA GLU A 304 -0.36 -11.34 22.83
C GLU A 304 -0.33 -11.21 21.31
N LEU A 305 -1.46 -10.90 20.67
CA LEU A 305 -1.52 -10.73 19.22
C LEU A 305 -0.61 -9.63 18.71
N ALA A 306 -0.54 -8.48 19.40
CA ALA A 306 0.36 -7.41 19.02
C ALA A 306 1.83 -7.78 19.23
N HIS A 307 2.18 -8.54 20.27
CA HIS A 307 3.54 -9.10 20.42
C HIS A 307 3.91 -10.07 19.31
N GLU A 308 3.01 -10.98 18.99
CA GLU A 308 3.20 -11.92 17.90
C GLU A 308 3.36 -11.19 16.56
N ALA A 309 2.63 -10.09 16.34
CA ALA A 309 2.80 -9.26 15.15
C ALA A 309 4.18 -8.60 15.08
N LEU A 310 4.69 -8.08 16.20
CA LEU A 310 6.04 -7.52 16.28
C LEU A 310 7.12 -8.60 16.02
N ALA A 311 6.92 -9.79 16.57
CA ALA A 311 7.80 -10.93 16.30
C ALA A 311 7.76 -11.37 14.82
N ASP A 312 6.58 -11.29 14.17
CA ASP A 312 6.46 -11.58 12.74
C ASP A 312 7.29 -10.59 11.92
N PHE A 313 7.28 -9.28 12.25
CA PHE A 313 8.12 -8.28 11.58
C PHE A 313 9.61 -8.62 11.70
N ASP A 314 10.08 -8.95 12.89
CA ASP A 314 11.48 -9.24 13.17
C ASP A 314 11.96 -10.54 12.48
N ALA A 315 11.03 -11.42 12.10
CA ALA A 315 11.31 -12.67 11.40
C ALA A 315 11.35 -12.52 9.86
N VAL A 316 11.00 -11.35 9.30
CA VAL A 316 11.00 -11.13 7.86
C VAL A 316 12.42 -11.00 7.32
N ASP A 317 12.76 -11.83 6.33
CA ASP A 317 13.92 -11.61 5.46
C ASP A 317 13.47 -10.85 4.20
N PRO A 318 13.85 -9.57 4.02
CA PRO A 318 13.43 -8.75 2.89
C PRO A 318 13.76 -9.35 1.52
N VAL A 319 14.79 -10.20 1.42
CA VAL A 319 15.19 -10.83 0.16
C VAL A 319 14.19 -11.91 -0.25
N THR A 320 13.86 -12.79 0.69
CA THR A 320 13.08 -14.02 0.41
C THR A 320 11.59 -13.91 0.76
N TYR A 321 11.17 -12.84 1.42
CA TYR A 321 9.80 -12.69 1.90
C TYR A 321 8.76 -12.66 0.78
N PRO A 322 7.73 -13.54 0.81
CA PRO A 322 6.73 -13.60 -0.25
C PRO A 322 5.86 -12.35 -0.38
N GLY A 323 5.74 -11.56 0.69
CA GLY A 323 5.00 -10.29 0.70
C GLY A 323 5.73 -9.12 0.05
N ARG A 324 7.05 -9.23 -0.22
CA ARG A 324 7.79 -8.16 -0.90
C ARG A 324 7.21 -7.95 -2.30
N PRO A 325 6.71 -6.76 -2.66
CA PRO A 325 6.21 -6.48 -4.00
C PRO A 325 7.25 -6.78 -5.09
N LEU A 326 6.80 -7.22 -6.28
CA LEU A 326 7.72 -7.50 -7.39
C LEU A 326 8.51 -6.26 -7.84
N GLY A 327 7.95 -5.07 -7.68
CA GLY A 327 8.59 -3.81 -8.10
C GLY A 327 9.47 -3.14 -7.05
N GLN A 328 9.81 -3.80 -5.94
CA GLN A 328 10.64 -3.23 -4.87
C GLN A 328 11.91 -4.06 -4.65
N THR A 329 13.03 -3.37 -4.43
CA THR A 329 14.28 -3.98 -3.96
C THR A 329 14.13 -4.46 -2.51
N ALA A 330 15.01 -5.35 -2.06
CA ALA A 330 15.09 -5.80 -0.68
C ALA A 330 15.30 -4.61 0.28
N THR A 331 16.23 -3.72 -0.06
CA THR A 331 16.54 -2.50 0.70
C THR A 331 15.40 -1.45 0.70
N GLU A 332 14.58 -1.36 -0.34
CA GLU A 332 13.36 -0.54 -0.32
C GLU A 332 12.29 -1.15 0.60
N TYR A 333 12.10 -2.47 0.51
CA TYR A 333 11.12 -3.19 1.31
C TYR A 333 11.49 -3.23 2.79
N GLU A 334 12.78 -3.38 3.14
CA GLU A 334 13.28 -3.27 4.50
C GLU A 334 12.92 -1.92 5.14
N GLY A 335 13.11 -0.82 4.39
CA GLY A 335 12.68 0.51 4.83
C GLY A 335 11.17 0.60 5.08
N ALA A 336 10.36 -0.06 4.24
CA ALA A 336 8.91 -0.12 4.42
C ALA A 336 8.50 -0.95 5.65
N LEU A 337 9.16 -2.09 5.89
CA LEU A 337 8.95 -2.94 7.07
C LEU A 337 9.27 -2.19 8.36
N ILE A 338 10.38 -1.44 8.41
CA ILE A 338 10.75 -0.63 9.57
C ILE A 338 9.66 0.41 9.88
N ARG A 339 9.12 1.09 8.86
CA ARG A 339 8.01 2.04 9.05
C ARG A 339 6.76 1.34 9.57
N ALA A 340 6.33 0.27 8.93
CA ALA A 340 5.14 -0.50 9.32
C ALA A 340 5.26 -1.05 10.76
N ARG A 341 6.45 -1.53 11.14
CA ARG A 341 6.77 -1.98 12.51
C ARG A 341 6.70 -0.83 13.51
N ASN A 342 7.24 0.34 13.17
CA ASN A 342 7.16 1.51 14.04
C ASN A 342 5.72 2.00 14.23
N ASP A 343 4.91 2.01 13.17
CA ASP A 343 3.49 2.32 13.27
C ASP A 343 2.74 1.31 14.15
N ALA A 344 3.08 0.03 14.04
CA ALA A 344 2.58 -1.02 14.91
C ALA A 344 2.97 -0.78 16.39
N LEU A 345 4.21 -0.39 16.66
CA LEU A 345 4.70 -0.04 18.00
C LEU A 345 3.97 1.18 18.57
N VAL A 346 3.68 2.21 17.76
CA VAL A 346 2.86 3.36 18.16
C VAL A 346 1.46 2.90 18.57
N GLN A 347 0.80 2.12 17.72
CA GLN A 347 -0.56 1.62 17.98
C GLN A 347 -0.58 0.77 19.25
N TYR A 348 0.38 -0.15 19.36
CA TYR A 348 0.51 -1.02 20.51
C TYR A 348 0.77 -0.26 21.81
N GLY A 349 1.66 0.73 21.79
CA GLY A 349 1.93 1.59 22.95
C GLY A 349 0.69 2.33 23.44
N ARG A 350 -0.13 2.89 22.53
CA ARG A 350 -1.40 3.54 22.87
C ARG A 350 -2.37 2.58 23.56
N LEU A 351 -2.49 1.36 23.05
CA LEU A 351 -3.34 0.31 23.61
C LEU A 351 -2.88 -0.07 25.02
N LEU A 352 -1.60 -0.39 25.18
CA LEU A 352 -1.05 -0.81 26.47
C LEU A 352 -1.11 0.25 27.57
N VAL A 353 -0.96 1.53 27.25
CA VAL A 353 -1.15 2.64 28.21
C VAL A 353 -2.57 2.63 28.75
N SER A 354 -3.57 2.36 27.91
CA SER A 354 -4.96 2.28 28.35
C SER A 354 -5.27 1.08 29.26
N PHE A 355 -4.41 0.06 29.27
CA PHE A 355 -4.57 -1.18 30.04
C PHE A 355 -3.64 -1.32 31.25
N GLY A 356 -2.76 -0.34 31.50
CA GLY A 356 -1.89 -0.33 32.68
C GLY A 356 -0.59 -1.14 32.55
N PHE A 357 -0.20 -1.57 31.35
CA PHE A 357 1.06 -2.31 31.11
C PHE A 357 2.27 -1.38 30.88
N GLU A 358 2.44 -0.34 31.70
CA GLU A 358 3.37 0.78 31.43
C GLU A 358 4.85 0.37 31.25
N ASP A 359 5.35 -0.63 32.00
CA ASP A 359 6.76 -1.07 31.89
C ASP A 359 7.10 -1.68 30.54
N GLU A 360 6.15 -2.40 29.94
CA GLU A 360 6.28 -3.00 28.62
C GLU A 360 6.23 -1.93 27.54
N VAL A 361 5.36 -0.93 27.70
CA VAL A 361 5.29 0.24 26.81
C VAL A 361 6.60 0.99 26.75
N VAL A 362 7.22 1.27 27.91
CA VAL A 362 8.47 2.02 27.93
C VAL A 362 9.56 1.26 27.17
N ARG A 363 9.68 -0.06 27.33
CA ARG A 363 10.66 -0.86 26.56
C ARG A 363 10.37 -0.84 25.06
N ALA A 364 9.11 -1.00 24.67
CA ALA A 364 8.70 -0.98 23.27
C ALA A 364 8.97 0.38 22.62
N LEU A 365 8.64 1.48 23.32
CA LEU A 365 8.90 2.84 22.84
C LEU A 365 10.40 3.18 22.84
N GLU A 366 11.19 2.69 23.80
CA GLU A 366 12.66 2.84 23.79
C GLU A 366 13.28 2.15 22.57
N ALA A 367 12.81 0.95 22.21
CA ALA A 367 13.22 0.27 20.98
C ALA A 367 12.77 1.04 19.72
N ALA A 368 11.50 1.46 19.66
CA ALA A 368 10.94 2.20 18.53
C ALA A 368 11.68 3.52 18.28
N THR A 369 11.99 4.27 19.34
CA THR A 369 12.70 5.56 19.24
C THR A 369 14.19 5.41 18.89
N ALA A 370 14.79 4.25 19.17
CA ALA A 370 16.14 3.93 18.71
C ALA A 370 16.19 3.77 17.18
N GLU A 371 15.14 3.25 16.56
CA GLU A 371 15.03 3.02 15.12
C GLU A 371 14.41 4.22 14.38
N SER A 372 13.35 4.81 14.93
CA SER A 372 12.58 5.89 14.29
C SER A 372 12.74 7.23 15.02
N PRO A 373 12.98 8.34 14.29
CA PRO A 373 13.04 9.67 14.86
C PRO A 373 11.66 10.34 14.99
N ASP A 374 10.56 9.58 15.10
CA ASP A 374 9.19 10.12 15.13
C ASP A 374 8.89 10.93 16.42
N PRO A 375 8.52 12.22 16.32
CA PRO A 375 8.24 13.06 17.48
C PRO A 375 7.09 12.55 18.35
N GLY A 376 6.09 11.89 17.77
CA GLY A 376 4.97 11.31 18.51
C GLY A 376 5.39 10.16 19.42
N LEU A 377 6.30 9.29 18.96
CA LEU A 377 6.92 8.24 19.76
C LEU A 377 7.72 8.82 20.92
N PHE A 378 8.58 9.81 20.65
CA PHE A 378 9.37 10.48 21.67
C PHE A 378 8.51 11.24 22.69
N GLU A 379 7.40 11.84 22.27
CA GLU A 379 6.51 12.51 23.20
C GLU A 379 5.83 11.51 24.14
N GLN A 380 5.33 10.38 23.62
CA GLN A 380 4.73 9.32 24.43
C GLN A 380 5.75 8.74 25.42
N LEU A 381 6.97 8.45 24.95
CA LEU A 381 8.05 7.93 25.79
C LEU A 381 8.42 8.93 26.89
N GLY A 382 8.58 10.21 26.54
CA GLY A 382 8.91 11.26 27.51
C GLY A 382 7.82 11.46 28.55
N GLN A 383 6.54 11.38 28.17
CA GLN A 383 5.43 11.46 29.12
C GLN A 383 5.43 10.30 30.12
N LEU A 384 5.69 9.07 29.64
CA LEU A 384 5.80 7.89 30.50
C LEU A 384 7.01 7.95 31.43
N GLN A 385 8.18 8.32 30.91
CA GLN A 385 9.40 8.51 31.70
C GLN A 385 9.19 9.55 32.79
N LEU A 386 8.52 10.67 32.49
CA LEU A 386 8.20 11.71 33.46
C LEU A 386 7.25 11.22 34.55
N ARG A 387 6.19 10.48 34.20
CA ARG A 387 5.27 9.88 35.19
C ARG A 387 5.98 8.90 36.13
N ARG A 388 6.99 8.18 35.62
CA ARG A 388 7.82 7.25 36.39
C ARG A 388 8.94 7.93 37.20
N GLY A 389 9.03 9.26 37.14
CA GLY A 389 10.04 10.04 37.88
C GLY A 389 11.41 10.13 37.20
N ASP A 390 11.57 9.63 35.97
CA ASP A 390 12.81 9.77 35.20
C ASP A 390 12.79 11.05 34.36
N ALA A 391 12.91 12.19 35.06
CA ALA A 391 12.92 13.51 34.43
C ALA A 391 14.10 13.69 33.44
N GLY A 392 15.23 12.99 33.66
CA GLY A 392 16.41 13.08 32.80
C GLY A 392 16.22 12.41 31.45
N ARG A 393 15.63 11.21 31.41
CA ARG A 393 15.25 10.58 30.15
C ARG A 393 14.08 11.31 29.49
N ALA A 394 13.09 11.75 30.26
CA ALA A 394 11.98 12.54 29.74
C ALA A 394 12.46 13.83 29.06
N ALA A 395 13.46 14.50 29.64
CA ALA A 395 14.09 15.68 29.05
C ALA A 395 14.72 15.40 27.69
N ARG A 396 15.45 14.29 27.53
CA ARG A 396 16.00 13.88 26.23
C ARG A 396 14.90 13.63 25.21
N SER A 397 13.87 12.89 25.60
CA SER A 397 12.75 12.56 24.70
C SER A 397 12.00 13.82 24.26
N PHE A 398 11.65 14.71 25.20
CA PHE A 398 11.01 15.98 24.89
C PHE A 398 11.91 16.94 24.10
N ALA A 399 13.24 16.89 24.28
CA ALA A 399 14.16 17.68 23.49
C ALA A 399 14.13 17.25 22.02
N VAL A 400 13.96 15.97 21.70
CA VAL A 400 13.75 15.50 20.31
C VAL A 400 12.51 16.16 19.72
N VAL A 401 11.38 16.07 20.43
CA VAL A 401 10.11 16.64 19.98
C VAL A 401 10.21 18.15 19.79
N ALA A 402 10.81 18.85 20.75
CA ALA A 402 10.97 20.30 20.71
C ALA A 402 11.99 20.79 19.68
N SER A 403 12.87 19.89 19.21
CA SER A 403 13.85 20.18 18.15
C SER A 403 13.32 19.89 16.76
N ASP A 404 12.17 19.21 16.67
CA ASP A 404 11.54 18.94 15.39
C ASP A 404 10.91 20.21 14.80
N LEU A 405 11.26 20.52 13.56
CA LEU A 405 10.78 21.71 12.88
C LEU A 405 9.25 21.70 12.65
N ALA A 406 8.62 20.53 12.58
CA ALA A 406 7.17 20.40 12.50
C ALA A 406 6.48 20.76 13.83
N THR A 407 7.19 20.73 14.96
CA THR A 407 6.62 21.02 16.29
C THR A 407 6.38 22.52 16.47
N PRO A 408 5.14 22.97 16.77
CA PRO A 408 4.86 24.38 16.99
C PRO A 408 5.66 24.95 18.17
N PRO A 409 6.17 26.20 18.10
CA PRO A 409 7.00 26.79 19.17
C PRO A 409 6.35 26.79 20.56
N ARG A 410 5.02 27.01 20.62
CA ARG A 410 4.27 26.94 21.88
C ARG A 410 4.29 25.54 22.50
N ARG A 411 4.22 24.49 21.67
CA ARG A 411 4.27 23.09 22.10
C ARG A 411 5.67 22.75 22.59
N ALA A 412 6.70 23.12 21.83
CA ALA A 412 8.10 22.97 22.21
C ALA A 412 8.40 23.62 23.57
N GLY A 413 7.95 24.88 23.77
CA GLY A 413 8.11 25.58 25.04
C GLY A 413 7.35 24.95 26.21
N GLY A 414 6.15 24.40 25.95
CA GLY A 414 5.36 23.70 26.97
C GLY A 414 6.00 22.41 27.48
N LEU A 415 6.72 21.68 26.61
CA LEU A 415 7.45 20.47 27.01
C LEU A 415 8.62 20.78 27.95
N ALA A 416 9.36 21.87 27.69
CA ALA A 416 10.42 22.33 28.58
C ALA A 416 9.87 22.73 29.96
N GLN A 417 8.75 23.48 29.98
CA GLN A 417 8.10 23.92 31.22
C GLN A 417 7.61 22.76 32.09
N ARG A 418 7.13 21.66 31.50
CA ARG A 418 6.72 20.44 32.23
C ARG A 418 7.84 19.81 33.06
N LEU A 419 9.09 20.06 32.67
CA LEU A 419 10.29 19.57 33.35
C LEU A 419 10.91 20.63 34.28
N GLY A 420 10.27 21.79 34.43
CA GLY A 420 10.77 22.90 35.24
C GLY A 420 11.84 23.76 34.55
N TYR A 421 12.11 23.54 33.26
CA TYR A 421 12.97 24.44 32.49
C TYR A 421 12.22 25.71 32.11
N SER A 422 12.90 26.85 32.17
CA SER A 422 12.51 27.99 31.35
C SER A 422 12.84 27.68 29.88
N GLY A 423 11.97 28.08 28.95
CA GLY A 423 12.13 27.78 27.52
C GLY A 423 13.48 28.21 26.93
N ASP A 424 14.12 29.24 27.52
CA ASP A 424 15.42 29.77 27.12
C ASP A 424 16.60 29.30 27.99
N SER A 425 16.38 28.36 28.91
CA SER A 425 17.44 27.93 29.83
C SER A 425 18.66 27.39 29.08
N PRO A 426 19.90 27.76 29.46
CA PRO A 426 21.11 27.27 28.78
C PRO A 426 21.27 25.75 28.82
N GLU A 427 20.70 25.10 29.83
CA GLU A 427 20.69 23.65 29.95
C GLU A 427 19.77 23.00 28.91
N TRP A 428 18.53 23.49 28.79
CA TRP A 428 17.59 23.03 27.76
C TRP A 428 18.12 23.25 26.36
N ARG A 429 18.68 24.43 26.07
CA ARG A 429 19.27 24.74 24.76
C ARG A 429 20.42 23.80 24.39
N ARG A 430 21.35 23.55 25.32
CA ARG A 430 22.44 22.58 25.08
C ARG A 430 21.92 21.15 24.83
N LEU A 431 20.86 20.77 25.52
CA LEU A 431 20.22 19.47 25.32
C LEU A 431 19.56 19.40 23.93
N GLN A 432 18.82 20.43 23.53
CA GLN A 432 18.24 20.53 22.20
C GLN A 432 19.33 20.48 21.13
N ASP A 433 20.37 21.32 21.22
CA ASP A 433 21.47 21.35 20.25
C ASP A 433 22.13 19.97 20.08
N SER A 434 22.39 19.28 21.20
CA SER A 434 22.96 17.93 21.18
C SER A 434 22.04 16.91 20.50
N VAL A 435 20.74 16.99 20.76
CA VAL A 435 19.75 16.06 20.21
C VAL A 435 19.51 16.35 18.73
N THR A 436 19.32 17.62 18.34
CA THR A 436 19.19 18.05 16.94
C THR A 436 20.39 17.59 16.12
N THR A 437 21.61 17.79 16.63
CA THR A 437 22.82 17.38 15.90
C THR A 437 22.83 15.87 15.62
N ALA A 438 22.53 15.05 16.64
CA ALA A 438 22.48 13.61 16.48
C ALA A 438 21.34 13.17 15.52
N LEU A 439 20.19 13.83 15.63
CA LEU A 439 19.00 13.57 14.82
C LEU A 439 19.25 13.85 13.34
N LEU A 440 19.73 15.06 13.01
CA LEU A 440 20.02 15.47 11.64
C LEU A 440 21.13 14.62 11.03
N ALA A 441 22.16 14.26 11.80
CA ALA A 441 23.21 13.35 11.33
C ALA A 441 22.65 11.96 10.96
N ARG A 442 21.76 11.42 11.79
CA ARG A 442 21.10 10.13 11.51
C ARG A 442 20.20 10.21 10.28
N THR A 443 19.38 11.26 10.16
CA THR A 443 18.49 11.46 9.01
C THR A 443 19.27 11.70 7.72
N ALA A 444 20.38 12.46 7.76
CA ALA A 444 21.23 12.65 6.59
C ALA A 444 21.88 11.34 6.12
N ALA A 445 22.23 10.45 7.05
CA ALA A 445 22.84 9.15 6.74
C ALA A 445 21.87 8.18 6.03
N SER A 446 20.55 8.35 6.18
CA SER A 446 19.55 7.53 5.49
C SER A 446 19.08 8.11 4.15
N ALA A 447 19.52 9.32 3.80
CA ALA A 447 19.20 9.94 2.53
C ALA A 447 19.81 9.15 1.38
N ARG A 448 19.04 8.93 0.32
CA ARG A 448 19.53 8.32 -0.92
C ARG A 448 19.73 9.40 -1.98
N ARG A 449 20.33 9.01 -3.10
CA ARG A 449 20.33 9.82 -4.32
C ARG A 449 19.91 8.88 -5.44
N GLN A 450 18.71 9.11 -5.96
CA GLN A 450 18.13 8.30 -7.02
C GLN A 450 17.63 9.22 -8.13
N SER A 451 18.16 9.03 -9.33
CA SER A 451 17.68 9.73 -10.51
C SER A 451 16.35 9.14 -10.93
N LEU A 452 15.36 10.00 -11.18
CA LEU A 452 14.07 9.60 -11.72
C LEU A 452 14.13 9.58 -13.25
N PRO A 453 13.40 8.67 -13.92
CA PRO A 453 13.27 8.73 -15.37
C PRO A 453 12.60 10.05 -15.80
N PRO A 454 12.85 10.53 -17.03
CA PRO A 454 12.16 11.70 -17.54
C PRO A 454 10.64 11.50 -17.49
N LEU A 455 9.94 12.37 -16.78
CA LEU A 455 8.49 12.32 -16.62
C LEU A 455 7.84 13.67 -16.87
N GLN A 456 6.58 13.62 -17.29
CA GLN A 456 5.73 14.78 -17.53
C GLN A 456 4.38 14.56 -16.85
N VAL A 457 3.80 15.65 -16.37
CA VAL A 457 2.45 15.71 -15.80
C VAL A 457 1.66 16.79 -16.52
N ALA A 458 0.35 16.79 -16.38
CA ALA A 458 -0.51 17.84 -16.90
C ALA A 458 -0.85 18.87 -15.81
N ASP A 459 -0.81 20.16 -16.13
CA ASP A 459 -1.42 21.19 -15.29
C ASP A 459 -2.96 21.08 -15.29
N LEU A 460 -3.62 21.95 -14.51
CA LEU A 460 -5.08 21.93 -14.39
C LEU A 460 -5.80 22.32 -15.70
N GLU A 461 -5.12 22.95 -16.64
CA GLU A 461 -5.63 23.28 -17.98
C GLU A 461 -5.35 22.16 -19.01
N GLY A 462 -4.64 21.11 -18.61
CA GLY A 462 -4.24 19.98 -19.47
C GLY A 462 -2.92 20.17 -20.22
N GLY A 463 -2.20 21.27 -19.97
CA GLY A 463 -0.88 21.56 -20.52
C GLY A 463 0.20 20.64 -19.93
N GLN A 464 1.07 20.09 -20.79
CA GLN A 464 2.14 19.19 -20.34
C GLN A 464 3.32 20.00 -19.76
N ILE A 465 3.80 19.55 -18.60
CA ILE A 465 4.95 20.14 -17.90
C ILE A 465 5.88 19.05 -17.37
N THR A 466 7.18 19.25 -17.52
CA THR A 466 8.21 18.32 -17.01
C THR A 466 8.47 18.55 -15.52
N LEU A 467 8.90 17.51 -14.81
CA LEU A 467 9.33 17.64 -13.40
C LEU A 467 10.39 18.73 -13.21
N LYS A 468 11.37 18.82 -14.11
CA LYS A 468 12.44 19.83 -14.04
C LYS A 468 11.90 21.27 -14.08
N GLN A 469 10.88 21.53 -14.89
CA GLN A 469 10.22 22.84 -14.94
C GLN A 469 9.42 23.13 -13.68
N ILE A 470 8.80 22.11 -13.08
CA ILE A 470 8.08 22.25 -11.80
C ILE A 470 9.04 22.62 -10.67
N LEU A 471 10.24 22.01 -10.64
CA LEU A 471 11.25 22.27 -9.62
C LEU A 471 11.91 23.65 -9.76
N ASP A 472 12.21 24.07 -10.99
CA ASP A 472 12.93 25.33 -11.27
C ASP A 472 14.22 25.50 -10.45
N GLY A 473 14.96 24.40 -10.25
CA GLY A 473 16.19 24.37 -9.45
C GLY A 473 15.98 24.42 -7.93
N GLN A 474 14.73 24.42 -7.46
CA GLN A 474 14.39 24.38 -6.05
C GLN A 474 14.16 22.93 -5.58
N PRO A 475 14.55 22.59 -4.33
CA PRO A 475 14.10 21.35 -3.71
C PRO A 475 12.58 21.33 -3.62
N ALA A 476 11.99 20.14 -3.66
CA ALA A 476 10.54 20.00 -3.58
C ALA A 476 10.09 18.79 -2.78
N VAL A 477 8.87 18.89 -2.26
CA VAL A 477 8.12 17.80 -1.66
C VAL A 477 6.99 17.46 -2.63
N ILE A 478 7.02 16.25 -3.17
CA ILE A 478 5.98 15.74 -4.07
C ILE A 478 5.03 14.85 -3.28
N VAL A 479 3.75 15.16 -3.30
CA VAL A 479 2.72 14.41 -2.58
C VAL A 479 1.68 13.86 -3.55
N PHE A 480 1.55 12.54 -3.60
CA PHE A 480 0.57 11.85 -4.43
C PHE A 480 -0.72 11.59 -3.65
N TRP A 481 -1.86 12.00 -4.21
CA TRP A 481 -3.18 11.80 -3.60
C TRP A 481 -4.30 11.91 -4.64
N ASN A 482 -5.53 11.52 -4.28
CA ASN A 482 -6.72 11.66 -5.14
C ASN A 482 -7.92 12.18 -4.33
N ARG A 483 -8.87 12.89 -4.97
CA ARG A 483 -10.11 13.42 -4.36
C ARG A 483 -11.05 12.33 -3.83
N SER A 484 -10.96 11.11 -4.36
CA SER A 484 -11.78 9.96 -3.93
C SER A 484 -11.08 9.08 -2.88
N CYS A 485 -9.90 9.46 -2.40
CA CYS A 485 -9.14 8.72 -1.40
C CYS A 485 -9.41 9.30 0.00
N GLY A 486 -10.21 8.59 0.81
CA GLY A 486 -10.57 9.03 2.17
C GLY A 486 -9.36 9.38 3.06
N PRO A 487 -8.34 8.50 3.21
CA PRO A 487 -7.13 8.82 3.95
C PRO A 487 -6.39 10.06 3.42
N CYS A 488 -6.36 10.23 2.11
CA CYS A 488 -5.69 11.36 1.47
C CYS A 488 -6.38 12.69 1.75
N ILE A 489 -7.71 12.75 1.70
CA ILE A 489 -8.45 13.97 2.09
C ILE A 489 -8.14 14.33 3.54
N GLY A 490 -7.99 13.32 4.41
CA GLY A 490 -7.58 13.49 5.79
C GLY A 490 -6.17 14.07 5.96
N SER A 491 -5.26 13.89 4.99
CA SER A 491 -3.89 14.41 5.06
C SER A 491 -3.73 15.81 4.47
N ILE A 492 -4.67 16.30 3.64
CA ILE A 492 -4.59 17.63 3.01
C ILE A 492 -4.34 18.78 4.00
N PRO A 493 -5.01 18.88 5.15
CA PRO A 493 -4.72 19.94 6.12
C PRO A 493 -3.25 19.98 6.55
N GLU A 494 -2.61 18.82 6.62
CA GLU A 494 -1.19 18.71 6.97
C GLU A 494 -0.29 19.09 5.79
N ILE A 495 -0.64 18.73 4.56
CA ILE A 495 0.10 19.17 3.35
C ILE A 495 0.04 20.70 3.23
N VAL A 496 -1.13 21.31 3.46
CA VAL A 496 -1.32 22.77 3.48
C VAL A 496 -0.46 23.42 4.56
N ARG A 497 -0.44 22.85 5.77
CA ARG A 497 0.43 23.32 6.87
C ARG A 497 1.90 23.24 6.48
N LEU A 498 2.30 22.16 5.82
CA LEU A 498 3.66 21.92 5.37
C LEU A 498 4.08 22.92 4.29
N ALA A 499 3.22 23.18 3.29
CA ALA A 499 3.45 24.20 2.28
C ALA A 499 3.68 25.58 2.89
N GLY A 500 2.82 26.00 3.82
CA GLY A 500 2.99 27.28 4.53
C GLY A 500 4.28 27.38 5.36
N LEU A 501 4.87 26.25 5.76
CA LEU A 501 6.15 26.20 6.48
C LEU A 501 7.35 26.20 5.53
N LEU A 502 7.25 25.51 4.39
CA LEU A 502 8.37 25.16 3.52
C LEU A 502 8.57 26.12 2.35
N GLU A 503 7.50 26.63 1.73
CA GLU A 503 7.61 27.55 0.60
C GLU A 503 8.36 28.84 0.96
N PRO A 504 8.14 29.47 2.14
CA PRO A 504 8.95 30.62 2.56
C PRO A 504 10.43 30.29 2.77
N ARG A 505 10.78 29.01 2.90
CA ARG A 505 12.15 28.50 3.09
C ARG A 505 12.75 27.96 1.79
N GLY A 506 12.16 28.30 0.64
CA GLY A 506 12.71 27.97 -0.68
C GLY A 506 12.49 26.52 -1.11
N VAL A 507 11.55 25.80 -0.50
CA VAL A 507 11.18 24.43 -0.88
C VAL A 507 9.77 24.43 -1.45
N ARG A 508 9.58 23.87 -2.65
CA ARG A 508 8.25 23.79 -3.27
C ARG A 508 7.46 22.62 -2.68
N VAL A 509 6.17 22.81 -2.44
CA VAL A 509 5.25 21.68 -2.19
C VAL A 509 4.40 21.51 -3.43
N VAL A 510 4.34 20.28 -3.95
CA VAL A 510 3.63 19.97 -5.19
C VAL A 510 2.83 18.71 -4.98
N SER A 511 1.61 18.70 -5.50
CA SER A 511 0.83 17.47 -5.55
C SER A 511 0.65 16.95 -6.96
N ILE A 512 0.62 15.62 -7.06
CA ILE A 512 0.33 14.92 -8.31
C ILE A 512 -0.85 13.97 -8.05
N ILE A 513 -1.96 14.20 -8.76
CA ILE A 513 -3.17 13.39 -8.66
C ILE A 513 -3.25 12.44 -9.86
N GLY A 514 -3.34 11.14 -9.60
CA GLY A 514 -3.41 10.12 -10.65
C GLY A 514 -4.82 9.55 -10.78
N LYS A 515 -5.12 8.85 -11.89
CA LYS A 515 -6.44 8.23 -12.13
C LYS A 515 -7.64 9.22 -12.07
N GLU A 516 -7.38 10.52 -12.23
CA GLU A 516 -8.38 11.57 -12.37
C GLU A 516 -8.23 12.24 -13.74
N THR A 517 -9.36 12.58 -14.36
CA THR A 517 -9.37 13.37 -15.58
C THR A 517 -9.53 14.85 -15.23
N PRO A 518 -8.99 15.77 -16.05
CA PRO A 518 -9.20 17.20 -15.84
C PRO A 518 -10.69 17.51 -15.84
N ASP A 519 -11.16 18.17 -14.79
CA ASP A 519 -12.55 18.60 -14.70
C ASP A 519 -12.64 20.05 -14.17
N PRO A 520 -13.65 20.82 -14.58
CA PRO A 520 -13.77 22.23 -14.18
C PRO A 520 -13.95 22.46 -12.67
N GLY A 521 -14.32 21.44 -11.90
CA GLY A 521 -14.57 21.55 -10.46
C GLY A 521 -13.33 21.36 -9.58
N ILE A 522 -12.18 20.98 -10.14
CA ILE A 522 -10.96 20.73 -9.37
C ILE A 522 -10.48 21.99 -8.65
N GLU A 523 -10.47 23.14 -9.32
CA GLU A 523 -9.98 24.40 -8.73
C GLU A 523 -10.82 24.83 -7.53
N ASP A 524 -12.15 24.79 -7.67
CA ASP A 524 -13.08 25.08 -6.58
C ASP A 524 -12.88 24.12 -5.40
N TRP A 525 -12.65 22.84 -5.68
CA TRP A 525 -12.40 21.84 -4.65
C TRP A 525 -11.08 22.12 -3.90
N LEU A 526 -10.01 22.43 -4.62
CA LEU A 526 -8.70 22.77 -4.05
C LEU A 526 -8.81 24.02 -3.16
N MET A 527 -9.48 25.07 -3.65
CA MET A 527 -9.72 26.30 -2.88
C MET A 527 -10.51 26.03 -1.59
N GLN A 528 -11.56 25.20 -1.65
CA GLN A 528 -12.36 24.84 -0.47
C GLN A 528 -11.55 24.11 0.60
N HIS A 529 -10.53 23.34 0.19
CA HIS A 529 -9.64 22.62 1.10
C HIS A 529 -8.37 23.40 1.47
N GLY A 530 -8.25 24.65 1.05
CA GLY A 530 -7.11 25.52 1.35
C GLY A 530 -5.82 25.16 0.62
N VAL A 531 -5.91 24.35 -0.43
CA VAL A 531 -4.76 23.97 -1.26
C VAL A 531 -4.39 25.17 -2.13
N THR A 532 -3.25 25.77 -1.79
CA THR A 532 -2.72 26.99 -2.44
C THR A 532 -1.41 26.73 -3.19
N TYR A 533 -0.86 25.53 -3.03
CA TYR A 533 0.33 25.05 -3.72
C TYR A 533 -0.04 24.34 -5.03
N PRO A 534 0.90 24.20 -5.99
CA PRO A 534 0.62 23.59 -7.29
C PRO A 534 0.12 22.14 -7.23
N VAL A 535 -0.86 21.81 -8.07
CA VAL A 535 -1.43 20.47 -8.25
C VAL A 535 -1.40 20.12 -9.75
N TYR A 536 -0.98 18.90 -10.06
CA TYR A 536 -0.86 18.38 -11.43
C TYR A 536 -1.55 17.03 -11.57
N TYR A 537 -2.01 16.71 -12.78
CA TYR A 537 -2.57 15.41 -13.14
C TYR A 537 -1.49 14.47 -13.69
N ASP A 538 -1.51 13.22 -13.25
CA ASP A 538 -0.79 12.11 -13.89
C ASP A 538 -1.76 11.30 -14.76
N LEU A 539 -2.06 11.84 -15.95
CA LEU A 539 -3.05 11.26 -16.87
C LEU A 539 -2.66 9.88 -17.41
N GLY A 540 -1.34 9.63 -17.52
CA GLY A 540 -0.78 8.41 -18.12
C GLY A 540 -0.14 7.45 -17.12
N GLY A 541 -0.14 7.77 -15.82
CA GLY A 541 0.50 6.95 -14.77
C GLY A 541 2.03 7.01 -14.74
N GLY A 542 2.66 7.78 -15.64
CA GLY A 542 4.11 7.81 -15.76
C GLY A 542 4.81 8.43 -14.55
N ALA A 543 4.15 9.36 -13.84
CA ALA A 543 4.69 9.90 -12.60
C ALA A 543 4.56 8.87 -11.45
N TRP A 544 3.42 8.19 -11.32
CA TRP A 544 3.25 7.10 -10.35
C TRP A 544 4.28 5.99 -10.53
N ASP A 545 4.53 5.56 -11.77
CA ASP A 545 5.51 4.54 -12.07
C ASP A 545 6.94 5.01 -11.74
N ALA A 546 7.30 6.23 -12.17
CA ALA A 546 8.63 6.79 -11.93
C ALA A 546 8.96 6.90 -10.43
N PHE A 547 7.97 7.25 -9.61
CA PHE A 547 8.11 7.36 -8.16
C PHE A 547 7.83 6.04 -7.41
N GLY A 548 7.41 4.98 -8.11
CA GLY A 548 7.06 3.69 -7.51
C GLY A 548 5.86 3.76 -6.56
N VAL A 549 4.88 4.63 -6.84
CA VAL A 549 3.70 4.85 -5.99
C VAL A 549 2.78 3.62 -6.05
N ARG A 550 2.58 2.97 -4.89
CA ARG A 550 1.71 1.78 -4.76
C ARG A 550 0.52 1.98 -3.83
N ALA A 551 0.60 2.98 -2.96
CA ALA A 551 -0.46 3.39 -2.06
C ALA A 551 -0.42 4.92 -1.96
N ILE A 552 -1.57 5.52 -1.66
CA ILE A 552 -1.69 6.96 -1.43
C ILE A 552 -2.36 7.22 -0.06
N PRO A 553 -2.01 8.31 0.64
CA PRO A 553 -1.03 9.33 0.24
C PRO A 553 0.40 8.80 0.22
N ALA A 554 1.24 9.35 -0.67
CA ALA A 554 2.65 9.03 -0.75
C ALA A 554 3.50 10.28 -0.97
N GLU A 555 4.56 10.42 -0.18
CA GLU A 555 5.35 11.64 -0.07
C GLU A 555 6.82 11.39 -0.39
N PHE A 556 7.39 12.28 -1.19
CA PHE A 556 8.76 12.19 -1.68
C PHE A 556 9.48 13.53 -1.54
N VAL A 557 10.76 13.49 -1.17
CA VAL A 557 11.63 14.67 -1.05
C VAL A 557 12.67 14.65 -2.15
N LEU A 558 12.72 15.72 -2.96
CA LEU A 558 13.68 15.92 -4.04
C LEU A 558 14.60 17.10 -3.70
N ASP A 559 15.85 17.02 -4.18
CA ASP A 559 16.73 18.19 -4.21
C ASP A 559 16.52 19.04 -5.49
N GLY A 560 17.23 20.16 -5.58
CA GLY A 560 17.09 21.11 -6.70
C GLY A 560 17.56 20.58 -8.05
N ASP A 561 18.34 19.49 -8.08
CA ASP A 561 18.75 18.83 -9.31
C ASP A 561 17.67 17.85 -9.82
N GLY A 562 16.63 17.60 -9.02
CA GLY A 562 15.55 16.65 -9.30
C GLY A 562 15.87 15.22 -8.87
N GLU A 563 16.89 15.04 -8.03
CA GLU A 563 17.24 13.74 -7.48
C GLU A 563 16.33 13.42 -6.30
N LEU A 564 15.79 12.21 -6.28
CA LEU A 564 15.01 11.70 -5.16
C LEU A 564 15.94 11.43 -3.97
N ARG A 565 15.63 12.04 -2.82
CA ARG A 565 16.42 11.95 -1.59
C ARG A 565 15.78 11.08 -0.53
N PHE A 566 14.46 11.13 -0.43
CA PHE A 566 13.66 10.28 0.46
C PHE A 566 12.36 9.87 -0.23
N ALA A 567 12.00 8.59 -0.12
CA ALA A 567 10.79 8.00 -0.68
C ALA A 567 9.87 7.48 0.44
N ALA A 568 8.55 7.55 0.22
CA ALA A 568 7.53 7.06 1.15
C ALA A 568 7.73 7.59 2.57
N THR A 569 7.81 8.91 2.67
CA THR A 569 8.00 9.66 3.92
C THR A 569 6.68 9.91 4.63
N SER A 570 6.68 10.15 5.94
CA SER A 570 5.50 10.76 6.57
C SER A 570 5.60 12.29 6.47
N LEU A 571 4.49 13.00 6.24
CA LEU A 571 4.48 14.47 6.15
C LEU A 571 5.16 15.16 7.35
N GLY A 572 5.12 14.53 8.52
CA GLY A 572 5.78 15.03 9.74
C GLY A 572 7.31 14.94 9.71
N GLU A 573 7.90 14.04 8.93
CA GLU A 573 9.36 13.89 8.83
C GLU A 573 10.01 14.85 7.82
N VAL A 574 9.23 15.28 6.82
CA VAL A 574 9.73 16.08 5.69
C VAL A 574 10.54 17.32 6.13
N PRO A 575 10.10 18.14 7.11
CA PRO A 575 10.88 19.30 7.55
C PRO A 575 12.29 18.94 8.05
N ARG A 576 12.40 17.83 8.80
CA ARG A 576 13.67 17.34 9.37
C ARG A 576 14.59 16.79 8.28
N GLN A 577 14.03 16.09 7.29
CA GLN A 577 14.77 15.57 6.14
C GLN A 577 15.38 16.69 5.30
N LEU A 578 14.60 17.74 5.02
CA LEU A 578 15.08 18.93 4.31
C LEU A 578 16.17 19.66 5.11
N GLU A 579 16.00 19.80 6.42
CA GLU A 579 17.00 20.40 7.29
C GLU A 579 18.30 19.57 7.34
N ALA A 580 18.20 18.26 7.45
CA ALA A 580 19.34 17.34 7.51
C ALA A 580 20.20 17.39 6.25
N LEU A 581 19.58 17.66 5.10
CA LEU A 581 20.26 17.84 3.82
C LEU A 581 20.68 19.30 3.54
N GLY A 582 20.36 20.24 4.42
CA GLY A 582 20.64 21.67 4.22
C GLY A 582 19.87 22.29 3.05
N LEU A 583 18.69 21.75 2.74
CA LEU A 583 17.84 22.19 1.61
C LEU A 583 16.90 23.35 1.99
N LEU A 584 16.88 23.76 3.26
CA LEU A 584 16.10 24.90 3.72
C LEU A 584 16.93 26.19 3.62
N VAL A 585 16.35 27.22 2.99
CA VAL A 585 16.87 28.59 3.10
C VAL A 585 16.59 29.10 4.52
N ARG A 586 17.64 29.60 5.18
CA ARG A 586 17.60 30.08 6.57
C ARG A 586 17.03 31.48 6.70
#